data_AF-A0A9J6FGQ4-F1
#
_entry.id   AF-A0A9J6FGQ4-F1
#
_cell.length_a   1.000
_cell.length_b   1.000
_cell.length_c   1.000
_cell.angle_alpha   90.00
_cell.angle_beta   90.00
_cell.angle_gamma   90.00
#
_symmetry.space_group_name_H-M   'P 1'
#
loop_
_entity.id
_entity.type
_entity.pdbx_description
1 polymer ?
#
loop_
_entity_poly.entity_id
_entity_poly.type
_entity_poly.pdbx_seq_one_letter_code
_entity_poly.pdbx_strand_id
1 'polypeptide(L)'
;MAAFAIENDGYSRTAFRALTRGHPGRVCAQRPWSLVCDRAWMRSVSQSICLLGMFFGNFLFAHISDRYGRRITVLLTSLLMLIFGVMTAFSWSLTVFNITRFIASLGVGGIQSTTATLFVETVPSRYRLLFGATFGAGWISGQLGLVAVAYLVRHWFTLQLVVSLLSLPLIINWWFLGESPRWLLSQGRTAEASKELRRAAYLNGGQPTAAPRRCTGQRKLSGSF
;
A
#
# COMPACT_ATOMS: atom_id res chain seq x y z
N MET A 1 -0.21 -29.52 -18.36
CA MET A 1 -0.13 -29.28 -19.82
C MET A 1 -1.37 -29.83 -20.49
N ALA A 2 -2.42 -29.02 -20.62
CA ALA A 2 -3.52 -29.29 -21.54
C ALA A 2 -4.19 -27.97 -21.93
N ALA A 3 -4.07 -27.64 -23.21
CA ALA A 3 -4.89 -26.73 -24.02
C ALA A 3 -5.00 -25.26 -23.58
N PHE A 4 -3.91 -24.54 -23.80
CA PHE A 4 -3.89 -23.11 -24.05
C PHE A 4 -4.21 -22.90 -25.55
N ALA A 5 -5.47 -22.65 -25.90
CA ALA A 5 -5.86 -22.22 -27.25
C ALA A 5 -6.41 -20.81 -27.14
N ILE A 6 -5.54 -19.86 -27.46
CA ILE A 6 -5.86 -18.45 -27.69
C ILE A 6 -6.46 -18.37 -29.11
N GLU A 7 -7.73 -18.00 -29.23
CA GLU A 7 -8.29 -17.52 -30.51
C GLU A 7 -8.67 -16.05 -30.34
N ASN A 8 -7.94 -15.16 -31.01
CA ASN A 8 -7.81 -13.74 -30.66
C ASN A 8 -8.03 -12.77 -31.83
N ASP A 9 -8.69 -13.15 -32.92
CA ASP A 9 -8.77 -12.29 -34.12
C ASP A 9 -10.14 -11.66 -34.44
N GLY A 10 -11.21 -11.98 -33.70
CA GLY A 10 -12.57 -11.49 -34.01
C GLY A 10 -13.16 -10.42 -33.09
N TYR A 11 -12.64 -10.25 -31.88
CA TYR A 11 -13.39 -9.67 -30.75
C TYR A 11 -13.49 -8.13 -30.76
N SER A 12 -12.47 -7.42 -31.25
CA SER A 12 -12.43 -5.95 -31.10
C SER A 12 -13.33 -5.20 -32.09
N ARG A 13 -13.61 -5.76 -33.28
CA ARG A 13 -14.45 -5.09 -34.29
C ARG A 13 -15.94 -5.44 -34.15
N THR A 14 -16.25 -6.62 -33.63
CA THR A 14 -17.63 -7.07 -33.40
C THR A 14 -18.25 -6.44 -32.15
N ALA A 15 -17.47 -6.24 -31.08
CA ALA A 15 -17.94 -5.58 -29.85
C ALA A 15 -18.34 -4.10 -30.06
N PHE A 16 -17.58 -3.36 -30.89
CA PHE A 16 -17.90 -1.97 -31.21
C PHE A 16 -19.12 -1.85 -32.15
N ARG A 17 -19.29 -2.79 -33.09
CA ARG A 17 -20.50 -2.86 -33.92
C ARG A 17 -21.74 -3.29 -33.13
N ALA A 18 -21.61 -4.11 -32.09
CA ALA A 18 -22.72 -4.50 -31.23
C ALA A 18 -23.22 -3.35 -30.33
N LEU A 19 -22.36 -2.39 -29.96
CA LEU A 19 -22.74 -1.21 -29.18
C LEU A 19 -23.60 -0.18 -29.95
N THR A 20 -23.62 -0.25 -31.29
CA THR A 20 -24.41 0.69 -32.12
C THR A 20 -25.81 0.18 -32.47
N ARG A 21 -26.16 -1.06 -32.10
CA ARG A 21 -27.52 -1.59 -32.26
C ARG A 21 -28.16 -1.73 -30.89
N GLY A 22 -29.04 -0.78 -30.57
CA GLY A 22 -29.80 -0.74 -29.32
C GLY A 22 -30.72 -1.94 -29.13
N HIS A 23 -30.19 -3.04 -28.57
CA HIS A 23 -30.98 -4.15 -28.04
C HIS A 23 -30.96 -4.14 -26.50
N PRO A 24 -32.12 -4.21 -25.83
CA PRO A 24 -32.23 -4.21 -24.38
C PRO A 24 -31.96 -5.61 -23.81
N GLY A 25 -30.74 -6.11 -24.00
CA GLY A 25 -30.39 -7.50 -23.72
C GLY A 25 -28.91 -7.69 -23.44
N ARG A 26 -28.46 -7.21 -22.28
CA ARG A 26 -27.27 -7.61 -21.50
C ARG A 26 -26.19 -8.41 -22.28
N VAL A 27 -25.25 -7.71 -22.90
CA VAL A 27 -24.05 -8.35 -23.47
C VAL A 27 -23.11 -8.76 -22.33
N CYS A 28 -23.16 -10.02 -21.89
CA CYS A 28 -22.29 -10.55 -20.84
C CYS A 28 -20.95 -11.02 -21.45
N ALA A 29 -19.89 -10.24 -21.27
CA ALA A 29 -18.53 -10.66 -21.63
C ALA A 29 -18.05 -11.77 -20.67
N GLN A 30 -17.93 -13.00 -21.18
CA GLN A 30 -17.43 -14.15 -20.42
C GLN A 30 -15.93 -13.99 -20.12
N ARG A 31 -15.61 -13.83 -18.84
CA ARG A 31 -14.27 -14.00 -18.26
C ARG A 31 -14.13 -15.48 -17.80
N PRO A 32 -12.93 -15.99 -17.46
CA PRO A 32 -12.71 -17.35 -16.94
C PRO A 32 -13.54 -17.73 -15.70
N TRP A 33 -14.21 -16.76 -15.10
CA TRP A 33 -15.19 -16.93 -14.04
C TRP A 33 -16.56 -16.60 -14.64
N SER A 34 -17.46 -17.58 -14.71
CA SER A 34 -18.81 -17.51 -15.30
C SER A 34 -19.75 -16.56 -14.53
N LEU A 35 -19.39 -15.28 -14.46
CA LEU A 35 -20.21 -14.23 -13.87
C LEU A 35 -21.32 -13.87 -14.84
N VAL A 36 -22.45 -14.57 -14.72
CA VAL A 36 -23.74 -14.18 -15.27
C VAL A 36 -24.05 -12.76 -14.82
N CYS A 37 -24.68 -11.95 -15.67
CA CYS A 37 -24.98 -10.54 -15.39
C CYS A 37 -25.83 -10.31 -14.11
N ASP A 38 -26.51 -11.33 -13.57
CA ASP A 38 -27.21 -11.29 -12.27
C ASP A 38 -26.29 -11.36 -11.04
N ARG A 39 -25.03 -11.79 -11.21
CA ARG A 39 -24.02 -11.90 -10.14
C ARG A 39 -23.06 -10.70 -10.12
N ALA A 40 -23.43 -9.58 -10.75
CA ALA A 40 -22.61 -8.35 -10.74
C ALA A 40 -22.31 -7.86 -9.32
N TRP A 41 -23.23 -8.09 -8.37
CA TRP A 41 -23.06 -7.76 -6.95
C TRP A 41 -21.80 -8.37 -6.31
N MET A 42 -21.32 -9.52 -6.81
CA MET A 42 -20.11 -10.18 -6.28
C MET A 42 -18.86 -9.32 -6.48
N ARG A 43 -18.79 -8.53 -7.57
CA ARG A 43 -17.67 -7.60 -7.79
C ARG A 43 -17.67 -6.49 -6.74
N SER A 44 -18.84 -5.92 -6.48
CA SER A 44 -19.02 -4.89 -5.46
C SER A 44 -18.70 -5.42 -4.07
N VAL A 45 -19.12 -6.64 -3.74
CA VAL A 45 -18.78 -7.30 -2.47
C VAL A 45 -17.28 -7.52 -2.33
N SER A 46 -16.60 -8.02 -3.36
CA SER A 46 -15.13 -8.15 -3.34
C SER A 46 -14.42 -6.81 -3.09
N GLN A 47 -14.91 -5.72 -3.70
CA GLN A 47 -14.36 -4.39 -3.48
C GLN A 47 -14.60 -3.90 -2.05
N SER A 48 -15.82 -4.08 -1.52
CA SER A 48 -16.14 -3.74 -0.12
C SER A 48 -15.27 -4.51 0.87
N ILE A 49 -15.02 -5.80 0.62
CA ILE A 49 -14.10 -6.62 1.43
C ILE A 49 -12.69 -6.02 1.39
N CYS A 50 -12.19 -5.59 0.22
CA CYS A 50 -10.88 -4.96 0.13
C CYS A 50 -10.82 -3.66 0.96
N LEU A 51 -11.86 -2.82 0.89
CA LEU A 51 -11.94 -1.57 1.66
C LEU A 51 -12.00 -1.83 3.17
N LEU A 52 -12.78 -2.83 3.61
CA LEU A 52 -12.79 -3.29 5.00
C LEU A 52 -11.41 -3.76 5.44
N GLY A 53 -10.71 -4.52 4.59
CA GLY A 53 -9.33 -4.92 4.83
C GLY A 53 -8.42 -3.71 5.02
N MET A 54 -8.48 -2.71 4.13
CA MET A 54 -7.67 -1.49 4.31
C MET A 54 -8.00 -0.76 5.62
N PHE A 55 -9.28 -0.67 5.99
CA PHE A 55 -9.72 -0.02 7.23
C PHE A 55 -9.13 -0.69 8.48
N PHE A 56 -9.31 -2.02 8.61
CA PHE A 56 -8.75 -2.77 9.74
C PHE A 56 -7.23 -2.77 9.74
N GLY A 57 -6.60 -2.82 8.56
CA GLY A 57 -5.16 -2.76 8.40
C GLY A 57 -4.61 -1.42 8.90
N ASN A 58 -5.24 -0.32 8.51
CA ASN A 58 -4.87 1.02 8.95
C ASN A 58 -4.88 1.12 10.49
N PHE A 59 -5.93 0.64 11.14
CA PHE A 59 -6.06 0.66 12.61
C PHE A 59 -5.05 -0.24 13.31
N LEU A 60 -4.94 -1.51 12.89
CA LEU A 60 -4.07 -2.49 13.52
C LEU A 60 -2.59 -2.10 13.38
N PHE A 61 -2.17 -1.77 12.17
CA PHE A 61 -0.77 -1.43 11.90
C PHE A 61 -0.40 -0.02 12.37
N ALA A 62 -1.35 0.90 12.55
CA ALA A 62 -1.08 2.15 13.26
C ALA A 62 -0.63 1.87 14.70
N HIS A 63 -1.38 1.03 15.44
CA HIS A 63 -1.00 0.63 16.80
C HIS A 63 0.32 -0.14 16.85
N ILE A 64 0.54 -1.08 15.93
CA ILE A 64 1.79 -1.85 15.86
C ILE A 64 2.98 -0.93 15.56
N SER A 65 2.81 0.03 14.64
CA SER A 65 3.84 1.02 14.26
C SER A 65 4.28 1.88 15.44
N ASP A 66 3.34 2.26 16.30
CA ASP A 66 3.66 3.05 17.48
C ASP A 66 4.39 2.25 18.57
N ARG A 67 4.11 0.94 18.68
CA ARG A 67 4.72 0.09 19.71
C ARG A 67 6.05 -0.54 19.29
N TYR A 68 6.11 -1.11 18.08
CA TYR A 68 7.26 -1.88 17.61
C TYR A 68 8.19 -1.08 16.70
N GLY A 69 7.80 0.14 16.32
CA GLY A 69 8.57 1.00 15.42
C GLY A 69 8.00 1.02 14.01
N ARG A 70 8.27 2.13 13.32
CA ARG A 70 7.75 2.40 11.97
C ARG A 70 8.46 1.52 10.96
N ARG A 71 9.78 1.35 11.13
CA ARG A 71 10.59 0.53 10.24
C ARG A 71 10.02 -0.88 10.19
N ILE A 72 9.99 -1.59 11.34
CA ILE A 72 9.48 -2.98 11.50
C ILE A 72 8.10 -3.16 10.85
N THR A 73 7.20 -2.20 11.06
CA THR A 73 5.84 -2.28 10.55
C THR A 73 5.79 -2.21 9.02
N VAL A 74 6.62 -1.40 8.37
CA VAL A 74 6.72 -1.36 6.89
C VAL A 74 7.18 -2.71 6.32
N LEU A 75 8.13 -3.40 6.96
CA LEU A 75 8.56 -4.73 6.50
C LEU A 75 7.45 -5.76 6.65
N LEU A 76 6.81 -5.82 7.83
CA LEU A 76 5.74 -6.79 8.10
C LEU A 76 4.59 -6.62 7.11
N THR A 77 4.15 -5.39 6.89
CA THR A 77 3.06 -5.08 5.96
C THR A 77 3.44 -5.33 4.50
N SER A 78 4.69 -5.06 4.11
CA SER A 78 5.20 -5.36 2.76
C SER A 78 5.30 -6.87 2.51
N LEU A 79 5.74 -7.65 3.50
CA LEU A 79 5.78 -9.12 3.41
C LEU A 79 4.38 -9.70 3.30
N LEU A 80 3.43 -9.21 4.11
CA LEU A 80 2.02 -9.61 4.00
C LEU A 80 1.47 -9.30 2.62
N MET A 81 1.70 -8.10 2.09
CA MET A 81 1.24 -7.73 0.75
C MET A 81 1.83 -8.63 -0.33
N LEU A 82 3.14 -8.93 -0.27
CA LEU A 82 3.81 -9.78 -1.25
C LEU A 82 3.29 -11.23 -1.20
N ILE A 83 3.31 -11.85 -0.02
CA ILE A 83 2.95 -13.26 0.16
C ILE A 83 1.49 -13.47 -0.26
N PHE A 84 0.57 -12.68 0.30
CA PHE A 84 -0.84 -12.83 0.01
C PHE A 84 -1.20 -12.34 -1.40
N GLY A 85 -0.48 -11.36 -1.95
CA GLY A 85 -0.62 -10.92 -3.35
C GLY A 85 -0.30 -12.03 -4.35
N VAL A 86 0.78 -12.79 -4.12
CA VAL A 86 1.14 -13.97 -4.93
C VAL A 86 0.13 -15.09 -4.70
N MET A 87 -0.29 -15.36 -3.46
CA MET A 87 -1.32 -16.36 -3.18
C MET A 87 -2.64 -16.08 -3.89
N THR A 88 -3.02 -14.80 -4.04
CA THR A 88 -4.21 -14.42 -4.83
C THR A 88 -4.10 -14.85 -6.29
N ALA A 89 -2.91 -14.87 -6.89
CA ALA A 89 -2.72 -15.35 -8.26
C ALA A 89 -3.03 -16.84 -8.41
N PHE A 90 -2.77 -17.65 -7.38
CA PHE A 90 -3.03 -19.09 -7.36
C PHE A 90 -4.44 -19.47 -6.87
N SER A 91 -5.32 -18.49 -6.65
CA SER A 91 -6.65 -18.76 -6.11
C SER A 91 -7.54 -19.50 -7.12
N TRP A 92 -8.01 -20.69 -6.73
CA TRP A 92 -8.89 -21.54 -7.54
C TRP A 92 -10.38 -21.31 -7.26
N SER A 93 -10.70 -20.60 -6.18
CA SER A 93 -12.07 -20.33 -5.71
C SER A 93 -12.26 -18.86 -5.34
N LEU A 94 -13.46 -18.33 -5.60
CA LEU A 94 -13.83 -16.95 -5.29
C LEU A 94 -13.69 -16.63 -3.79
N THR A 95 -13.96 -17.60 -2.91
CA THR A 95 -13.81 -17.43 -1.46
C THR A 95 -12.34 -17.24 -1.08
N VAL A 96 -11.46 -18.10 -1.61
CA VAL A 96 -10.01 -18.01 -1.37
C VAL A 96 -9.44 -16.72 -1.98
N PHE A 97 -9.92 -16.32 -3.16
CA PHE A 97 -9.58 -15.04 -3.76
C PHE A 97 -9.93 -13.87 -2.83
N ASN A 98 -11.16 -13.83 -2.29
CA ASN A 98 -11.60 -12.76 -1.40
C ASN A 98 -10.83 -12.72 -0.07
N ILE A 99 -10.53 -13.88 0.54
CA ILE A 99 -9.76 -13.95 1.79
C ILE A 99 -8.33 -13.47 1.57
N THR A 100 -7.65 -13.97 0.54
CA THR A 100 -6.27 -13.53 0.23
C THR A 100 -6.22 -12.04 -0.13
N ARG A 101 -7.21 -11.54 -0.88
CA ARG A 101 -7.39 -10.10 -1.17
C ARG A 101 -7.61 -9.27 0.09
N PHE A 102 -8.42 -9.75 1.04
CA PHE A 102 -8.65 -9.07 2.31
C PHE A 102 -7.33 -8.91 3.07
N ILE A 103 -6.55 -9.98 3.19
CA ILE A 103 -5.29 -9.96 3.92
C ILE A 103 -4.23 -9.11 3.20
N ALA A 104 -4.14 -9.19 1.88
CA ALA A 104 -3.27 -8.30 1.11
C ALA A 104 -3.67 -6.82 1.30
N SER A 105 -4.97 -6.53 1.37
CA SER A 105 -5.50 -5.18 1.60
C SER A 105 -5.23 -4.66 3.02
N LEU A 106 -5.17 -5.55 4.05
CA LEU A 106 -4.69 -5.18 5.39
C LEU A 106 -3.27 -4.62 5.32
N GLY A 107 -2.38 -5.26 4.55
CA GLY A 107 -1.00 -4.81 4.34
C GLY A 107 -0.94 -3.42 3.68
N VAL A 108 -1.74 -3.19 2.64
CA VAL A 108 -1.82 -1.89 1.95
C VAL A 108 -2.30 -0.78 2.91
N GLY A 109 -3.31 -1.07 3.75
CA GLY A 109 -3.76 -0.13 4.78
C GLY A 109 -2.66 0.22 5.79
N GLY A 110 -1.90 -0.78 6.23
CA GLY A 110 -0.80 -0.57 7.18
C GLY A 110 0.39 0.20 6.62
N ILE A 111 0.78 -0.04 5.37
CA ILE A 111 1.82 0.76 4.71
C ILE A 111 1.39 2.23 4.62
N GLN A 112 0.11 2.49 4.32
CA GLN A 112 -0.41 3.85 4.23
C GLN A 112 -0.39 4.58 5.59
N SER A 113 -0.87 3.98 6.68
CA SER A 113 -0.78 4.62 8.01
C SER A 113 0.67 4.85 8.43
N THR A 114 1.51 3.82 8.35
CA THR A 114 2.90 3.91 8.82
C THR A 114 3.68 4.96 8.03
N THR A 115 3.48 5.03 6.70
CA THR A 115 4.14 6.03 5.85
C THR A 115 3.66 7.44 6.18
N ALA A 116 2.35 7.63 6.41
CA ALA A 116 1.80 8.93 6.79
C ALA A 116 2.35 9.42 8.15
N THR A 117 2.44 8.53 9.15
CA THR A 117 3.02 8.86 10.46
C THR A 117 4.51 9.19 10.36
N LEU A 118 5.29 8.33 9.69
CA LEU A 118 6.73 8.56 9.49
C LEU A 118 6.99 9.89 8.79
N PHE A 119 6.14 10.24 7.83
CA PHE A 119 6.21 11.51 7.14
C PHE A 119 6.03 12.72 8.07
N VAL A 120 4.95 12.73 8.86
CA VAL A 120 4.63 13.83 9.79
C VAL A 120 5.73 14.04 10.85
N GLU A 121 6.44 12.97 11.18
CA GLU A 121 7.55 12.97 12.12
C GLU A 121 8.88 13.43 11.54
N THR A 122 9.15 13.09 10.28
CA THR A 122 10.44 13.36 9.63
C THR A 122 10.48 14.72 8.97
N VAL A 123 9.35 15.21 8.45
CA VAL A 123 9.32 16.41 7.61
C VAL A 123 8.83 17.64 8.38
N PRO A 124 9.55 18.78 8.27
CA PRO A 124 9.16 20.03 8.92
C PRO A 124 7.83 20.56 8.34
N SER A 125 7.09 21.30 9.17
CA SER A 125 5.73 21.79 8.87
C SER A 125 5.61 22.50 7.52
N ARG A 126 6.63 23.28 7.14
CA ARG A 126 6.68 24.05 5.88
C ARG A 126 6.55 23.20 4.60
N TYR A 127 6.99 21.94 4.62
CA TYR A 127 6.97 21.06 3.43
C TYR A 127 5.86 20.01 3.49
N ARG A 128 4.98 20.08 4.50
CA ARG A 128 3.90 19.08 4.68
C ARG A 128 2.91 19.04 3.53
N LEU A 129 2.52 20.21 3.02
CA LEU A 129 1.59 20.32 1.89
C LEU A 129 2.19 19.75 0.61
N LEU A 130 3.44 20.14 0.29
CA LEU A 130 4.13 19.69 -0.92
C LEU A 130 4.25 18.17 -0.93
N PHE A 131 4.62 17.58 0.20
CA PHE A 131 4.76 16.13 0.26
C PHE A 131 3.41 15.42 0.15
N GLY A 132 2.37 15.92 0.82
CA GLY A 132 1.01 15.37 0.68
C GLY A 132 0.56 15.36 -0.78
N ALA A 133 0.85 16.44 -1.53
CA ALA A 133 0.62 16.50 -2.96
C ALA A 133 1.46 15.47 -3.74
N THR A 134 2.75 15.33 -3.44
CA THR A 134 3.60 14.33 -4.12
C THR A 134 3.20 12.90 -3.79
N PHE A 135 2.73 12.62 -2.57
CA PHE A 135 2.25 11.30 -2.15
C PHE A 135 0.97 10.93 -2.90
N GLY A 136 0.02 11.87 -3.00
CA GLY A 136 -1.19 11.71 -3.81
C GLY A 136 -0.88 11.54 -5.30
N ALA A 137 0.04 12.35 -5.86
CA ALA A 137 0.48 12.22 -7.24
C ALA A 137 1.18 10.87 -7.50
N GLY A 138 1.98 10.40 -6.55
CA GLY A 138 2.60 9.07 -6.57
C GLY A 138 1.56 7.95 -6.60
N TRP A 139 0.50 8.07 -5.80
CA TRP A 139 -0.62 7.12 -5.82
C TRP A 139 -1.32 7.07 -7.18
N ILE A 140 -1.67 8.24 -7.73
CA ILE A 140 -2.37 8.35 -9.02
C ILE A 140 -1.50 7.82 -10.16
N SER A 141 -0.22 8.21 -10.20
CA SER A 141 0.72 7.71 -11.21
C SER A 141 0.92 6.20 -11.13
N GLY A 142 0.95 5.61 -9.93
CA GLY A 142 0.96 4.16 -9.74
C GLY A 142 -0.29 3.47 -10.31
N GLN A 143 -1.48 4.02 -10.08
CA GLN A 143 -2.72 3.51 -10.66
C GLN A 143 -2.74 3.62 -12.20
N LEU A 144 -2.28 4.74 -12.75
CA LEU A 144 -2.18 4.93 -14.21
C LEU A 144 -1.17 3.96 -14.83
N GLY A 145 -0.03 3.73 -14.18
CA GLY A 145 0.94 2.72 -14.59
C GLY A 145 0.35 1.32 -14.58
N LEU A 146 -0.45 0.97 -13.56
CA LEU A 146 -1.15 -0.31 -13.51
C LEU A 146 -2.16 -0.47 -14.66
N VAL A 147 -2.92 0.58 -15.00
CA VAL A 147 -3.84 0.57 -16.15
C VAL A 147 -3.08 0.36 -17.47
N ALA A 148 -1.92 1.01 -17.64
CA ALA A 148 -1.07 0.83 -18.82
C ALA A 148 -0.54 -0.62 -18.92
N VAL A 149 -0.09 -1.20 -17.81
CA VAL A 149 0.35 -2.61 -17.75
C VAL A 149 -0.83 -3.56 -18.04
N ALA A 150 -2.03 -3.26 -17.53
CA ALA A 150 -3.25 -4.01 -17.81
C ALA A 150 -3.67 -3.97 -19.29
N TYR A 151 -3.33 -2.89 -20.00
CA TYR A 151 -3.55 -2.78 -21.44
C TYR A 151 -2.59 -3.69 -22.22
N LEU A 152 -1.32 -3.77 -21.81
CA LEU A 152 -0.28 -4.58 -22.46
C LEU A 152 -0.44 -6.08 -22.16
N VAL A 153 -0.73 -6.44 -20.91
CA VAL A 153 -0.83 -7.82 -20.46
C VAL A 153 -2.30 -8.14 -20.17
N ARG A 154 -2.97 -8.86 -21.07
CA ARG A 154 -4.39 -9.23 -20.88
C ARG A 154 -4.61 -10.46 -20.00
N HIS A 155 -3.54 -11.18 -19.66
CA HIS A 155 -3.65 -12.39 -18.85
C HIS A 155 -3.69 -12.05 -17.35
N TRP A 156 -4.81 -12.37 -16.69
CA TRP A 156 -5.10 -11.96 -15.31
C TRP A 156 -4.07 -12.48 -14.30
N PHE A 157 -3.57 -13.71 -14.50
CA PHE A 157 -2.57 -14.32 -13.63
C PHE A 157 -1.24 -13.56 -13.69
N THR A 158 -0.76 -13.26 -14.89
CA THR A 158 0.45 -12.48 -15.12
C THR A 158 0.32 -11.07 -14.57
N LEU A 159 -0.86 -10.43 -14.73
CA LEU A 159 -1.12 -9.13 -14.12
C LEU A 159 -1.01 -9.15 -12.59
N GLN A 160 -1.63 -10.15 -11.94
CA GLN A 160 -1.58 -10.28 -10.49
C GLN A 160 -0.15 -10.52 -9.99
N LEU A 161 0.64 -11.32 -10.72
CA LEU A 161 2.07 -11.51 -10.42
C LEU A 161 2.87 -10.23 -10.61
N VAL A 162 2.68 -9.49 -11.70
CA VAL A 162 3.38 -8.21 -11.94
C VAL A 162 3.06 -7.20 -10.84
N VAL A 163 1.80 -7.10 -10.42
CA VAL A 163 1.39 -6.25 -9.29
C VAL A 163 2.07 -6.67 -7.99
N SER A 164 2.14 -7.98 -7.75
CA SER A 164 2.81 -8.52 -6.56
C SER A 164 4.31 -8.23 -6.60
N LEU A 165 4.96 -8.39 -7.76
CA LEU A 165 6.38 -8.09 -7.96
C LEU A 165 6.68 -6.59 -7.82
N LEU A 166 5.75 -5.72 -8.21
CA LEU A 166 5.87 -4.27 -8.01
C LEU A 166 5.92 -3.88 -6.52
N SER A 167 5.53 -4.77 -5.60
CA SER A 167 5.68 -4.55 -4.16
C SER A 167 7.08 -4.87 -3.62
N LEU A 168 7.95 -5.59 -4.37
CA LEU A 168 9.30 -5.95 -3.94
C LEU A 168 10.21 -4.75 -3.61
N PRO A 169 10.20 -3.64 -4.39
CA PRO A 169 10.94 -2.44 -4.04
C PRO A 169 10.57 -1.88 -2.66
N LEU A 170 9.35 -2.09 -2.16
CA LEU A 170 8.96 -1.65 -0.82
C LEU A 170 9.72 -2.39 0.28
N ILE A 171 10.06 -3.67 0.06
CA ILE A 171 10.92 -4.44 0.96
C ILE A 171 12.35 -3.90 0.91
N ILE A 172 12.85 -3.53 -0.27
CA ILE A 172 14.19 -2.94 -0.42
C ILE A 172 14.27 -1.58 0.30
N ASN A 173 13.20 -0.78 0.27
CA ASN A 173 13.14 0.51 0.97
C ASN A 173 13.42 0.39 2.48
N TRP A 174 13.19 -0.77 3.10
CA TRP A 174 13.57 -1.04 4.49
C TRP A 174 15.04 -0.73 4.83
N TRP A 175 15.94 -0.95 3.87
CA TRP A 175 17.38 -0.75 4.07
C TRP A 175 17.74 0.73 4.13
N PHE A 176 17.00 1.54 3.37
CA PHE A 176 17.23 2.99 3.28
C PHE A 176 16.51 3.76 4.38
N LEU A 177 15.38 3.24 4.88
CA LEU A 177 14.56 3.88 5.89
C LEU A 177 15.24 3.87 7.28
N GLY A 178 15.58 5.06 7.77
CA GLY A 178 15.90 5.27 9.18
C GLY A 178 14.65 5.16 10.05
N GLU A 179 14.82 4.74 11.31
CA GLU A 179 13.73 4.76 12.29
C GLU A 179 13.38 6.22 12.64
N SER A 180 12.12 6.48 13.01
CA SER A 180 11.74 7.87 13.34
C SER A 180 12.51 8.37 14.58
N PRO A 181 13.13 9.57 14.53
CA PRO A 181 13.84 10.12 15.68
C PRO A 181 12.93 10.32 16.89
N ARG A 182 11.66 10.68 16.65
CA ARG A 182 10.66 10.88 17.71
C ARG A 182 10.32 9.59 18.45
N TRP A 183 10.12 8.49 17.72
CA TRP A 183 9.88 7.20 18.35
C TRP A 183 11.10 6.75 19.15
N LEU A 184 12.32 6.87 18.60
CA LEU A 184 13.54 6.53 19.32
C LEU A 184 13.69 7.32 20.64
N LEU A 185 13.32 8.60 20.66
CA LEU A 185 13.29 9.41 21.88
C LEU A 185 12.22 8.91 22.87
N SER A 186 11.02 8.55 22.41
CA SER A 186 9.96 8.00 23.27
C SER A 186 10.33 6.66 23.90
N GLN A 187 11.16 5.86 23.22
CA GLN A 187 11.69 4.58 23.72
C GLN A 187 12.95 4.74 24.57
N GLY A 188 13.40 5.98 24.85
CA GLY A 188 14.61 6.24 25.64
C GLY A 188 15.94 5.97 24.91
N ARG A 189 15.91 5.63 23.62
CA ARG A 189 17.09 5.33 22.78
C ARG A 189 17.72 6.62 22.23
N THR A 190 18.18 7.48 23.13
CA THR A 190 18.69 8.83 22.79
C THR A 190 19.95 8.80 21.91
N ALA A 191 20.83 7.83 22.10
CA ALA A 191 22.06 7.68 21.31
C ALA A 191 21.72 7.44 19.82
N GLU A 192 20.80 6.53 19.53
CA GLU A 192 20.36 6.23 18.17
C GLU A 192 19.57 7.37 17.54
N ALA A 193 18.68 8.02 18.32
CA ALA A 193 17.98 9.21 17.86
C ALA A 193 18.97 10.31 17.43
N SER A 194 20.05 10.51 18.20
CA SER A 194 21.09 11.49 17.86
C SER A 194 21.86 11.11 16.59
N LYS A 195 22.11 9.81 16.35
CA LYS A 195 22.76 9.31 15.14
C LYS A 195 21.92 9.58 13.90
N GLU A 196 20.62 9.28 13.95
CA GLU A 196 19.70 9.53 12.83
C GLU A 196 19.51 11.04 12.57
N LEU A 197 19.42 11.86 13.62
CA LEU A 197 19.35 13.32 13.47
C LEU A 197 20.63 13.91 12.86
N ARG A 198 21.81 13.40 13.25
CA ARG A 198 23.09 13.80 12.63
C ARG A 198 23.16 13.41 11.16
N ARG A 199 22.71 12.21 10.81
CA ARG A 199 22.60 11.75 9.42
C ARG A 199 21.67 12.66 8.61
N ALA A 200 20.51 13.00 9.16
CA ALA A 200 19.57 13.93 8.52
C ALA A 200 20.15 15.35 8.39
N ALA A 201 20.87 15.86 9.40
CA ALA A 201 21.52 17.17 9.35
C ALA A 201 22.60 17.21 8.24
N TYR A 202 23.44 16.17 8.14
CA TYR A 202 24.44 16.03 7.09
C TYR A 202 23.82 16.05 5.69
N LEU A 203 22.73 15.29 5.48
CA LEU A 203 22.01 15.26 4.20
C LEU A 203 21.37 16.61 3.82
N ASN A 204 20.99 17.41 4.81
CA ASN A 204 20.43 18.75 4.61
C ASN A 204 21.49 19.87 4.54
N GLY A 205 22.79 19.53 4.55
CA GLY A 205 23.88 20.50 4.55
C GLY A 205 24.02 21.32 5.83
N GLY A 206 23.33 20.94 6.91
CA GLY A 206 23.36 21.61 8.20
C GLY A 206 24.41 21.02 9.14
N GLN A 207 24.98 21.86 10.02
CA GLN A 207 25.87 21.37 11.07
C GLN A 207 25.10 20.48 12.07
N PRO A 208 25.66 19.35 12.52
CA PRO A 208 25.02 18.49 13.51
C PRO A 208 24.89 19.24 14.83
N THR A 209 23.67 19.67 15.16
CA THR A 209 23.37 20.23 16.49
C THR A 209 23.70 19.19 17.56
N ALA A 210 24.31 19.65 18.66
CA ALA A 210 24.69 18.81 19.79
C ALA A 210 23.53 17.92 20.25
N ALA A 211 23.87 16.73 20.79
CA ALA A 211 22.89 15.73 21.22
C ALA A 211 21.78 16.38 22.06
N PRO A 212 20.50 15.97 21.90
CA PRO A 212 19.40 16.53 22.67
C PRO A 212 19.76 16.40 24.15
N ARG A 213 19.94 17.54 24.84
CA ARG A 213 20.22 17.55 26.28
C ARG A 213 19.06 16.80 26.93
N ARG A 214 19.37 15.81 27.79
CA ARG A 214 18.35 15.27 28.70
C ARG A 214 17.75 16.49 29.40
N CYS A 215 16.44 16.69 29.28
CA CYS A 215 15.75 17.59 30.20
C CYS A 215 15.79 16.92 31.58
N THR A 216 16.93 17.01 32.28
CA THR A 216 17.03 16.76 33.71
C THR A 216 16.35 17.93 34.39
N GLY A 217 15.02 17.85 34.47
CA GLY A 217 14.19 18.91 34.96
C GLY A 217 12.72 18.51 34.89
N GLN A 218 12.32 17.59 35.77
CA GLN A 218 10.97 17.69 36.32
C GLN A 218 10.89 19.04 37.02
N ARG A 219 10.45 20.08 36.30
CA ARG A 219 9.87 21.23 36.98
C ARG A 219 8.55 20.71 37.53
N LYS A 220 8.56 20.27 38.80
CA LYS A 220 7.33 20.02 39.57
C LYS A 220 6.42 21.20 39.28
N LEU A 221 5.28 20.96 38.65
CA LEU A 221 4.14 21.87 38.73
C LEU A 221 3.65 21.78 40.18
N SER A 222 4.34 22.48 41.07
CA SER A 222 3.96 22.73 42.44
C SER A 222 3.84 24.24 42.56
N GLY A 223 2.63 24.72 42.79
CA GLY A 223 2.35 26.13 43.04
C GLY A 223 1.05 26.61 42.39
N SER A 224 -0.08 26.31 43.06
CA SER A 224 -1.12 27.29 43.41
C SER A 224 -1.32 28.51 42.50
N PHE A 225 -2.43 28.55 41.76
CA PHE A 225 -3.63 29.35 42.07
C PHE A 225 -4.81 28.82 41.24
#